data_AF-A0A1I3WYM2-F1
#
_entry.id   AF-A0A1I3WYM2-F1
#
_cell.length_a   1.000
_cell.length_b   1.000
_cell.length_c   1.000
_cell.angle_alpha   90.00
_cell.angle_beta   90.00
_cell.angle_gamma   90.00
#
_symmetry.space_group_name_H-M   'P 1'
#
loop_
_entity.id
_entity.type
_entity.pdbx_description
1 polymer ?
#
loop_
_entity_poly.entity_id
_entity_poly.type
_entity_poly.pdbx_seq_one_letter_code
_entity_poly.pdbx_strand_id
1 'polypeptide(L)'
;MREGESRPVLAIGRHGLALGLDDHGQWILCETPAAIHPVSDKLMAMLPVLEQSYTEVMRLTNTPDTRSAPPWDEVLRLALEWPTDYWPDRALDRLEAGYSVHKLAGALKRISESSARSQQTRHRARRLLRRC
;
A
#
# COMPACT_ATOMS: atom_id res chain seq x y z
N MET A 1 -20.36 27.76 -1.81
CA MET A 1 -20.16 26.32 -1.55
C MET A 1 -19.69 25.72 -2.87
N ARG A 2 -18.44 25.25 -2.97
CA ARG A 2 -17.95 24.59 -4.19
C ARG A 2 -18.07 23.08 -3.98
N GLU A 3 -18.70 22.38 -4.92
CA GLU A 3 -18.81 20.92 -4.95
C GLU A 3 -17.44 20.30 -5.32
N GLY A 4 -17.01 19.22 -4.66
CA GLY A 4 -15.89 18.39 -5.09
C GLY A 4 -14.52 18.70 -4.47
N GLU A 5 -14.46 19.11 -3.19
CA GLU A 5 -13.19 19.50 -2.56
C GLU A 5 -12.42 18.26 -2.05
N SER A 6 -11.66 17.61 -2.94
CA SER A 6 -10.74 16.54 -2.57
C SER A 6 -9.75 17.01 -1.50
N ARG A 7 -9.69 16.32 -0.37
CA ARG A 7 -8.76 16.64 0.73
C ARG A 7 -7.50 15.78 0.61
N PRO A 8 -6.33 16.34 0.26
CA PRO A 8 -5.09 15.57 0.25
C PRO A 8 -4.72 15.16 1.68
N VAL A 9 -4.34 13.90 1.85
CA VAL A 9 -3.98 13.30 3.14
C VAL A 9 -2.50 12.96 3.19
N LEU A 10 -1.96 12.39 2.11
CA LEU A 10 -0.59 11.88 2.06
C LEU A 10 0.00 12.05 0.66
N ALA A 11 1.17 12.68 0.54
CA ALA A 11 1.92 12.69 -0.71
C ALA A 11 2.53 11.31 -0.98
N ILE A 12 2.50 10.83 -2.21
CA ILE A 12 3.03 9.53 -2.63
C ILE A 12 4.28 9.73 -3.49
N GLY A 13 5.43 9.31 -2.94
CA GLY A 13 6.70 9.34 -3.65
C GLY A 13 7.12 10.77 -4.01
N ARG A 14 7.82 10.92 -5.13
CA ARG A 14 8.32 12.22 -5.63
C ARG A 14 7.55 12.74 -6.84
N HIS A 15 6.48 12.05 -7.26
CA HIS A 15 5.87 12.24 -8.58
C HIS A 15 4.61 13.13 -8.56
N GLY A 16 4.42 13.95 -7.53
CA GLY A 16 3.26 14.84 -7.42
C GLY A 16 1.93 14.13 -7.18
N LEU A 17 1.95 12.81 -6.96
CA LEU A 17 0.77 12.03 -6.62
C LEU A 17 0.44 12.21 -5.13
N ALA A 18 -0.83 12.31 -4.79
CA ALA A 18 -1.31 12.32 -3.41
C ALA A 18 -2.47 11.35 -3.22
N LEU A 19 -2.48 10.67 -2.08
CA LEU A 19 -3.66 9.99 -1.54
C LEU A 19 -4.53 11.04 -0.83
N GLY A 20 -5.82 11.04 -1.14
CA GLY A 20 -6.79 11.94 -0.53
C GLY A 20 -8.12 11.26 -0.27
N LEU A 21 -9.06 12.05 0.22
CA LEU A 21 -10.46 11.66 0.41
C LEU A 21 -11.36 12.52 -0.46
N ASP A 22 -12.39 11.91 -1.04
CA ASP A 22 -13.50 12.64 -1.65
C ASP A 22 -14.52 13.12 -0.59
N ASP A 23 -15.54 13.85 -1.04
CA ASP A 23 -16.62 14.38 -0.19
C ASP A 23 -17.46 13.28 0.47
N HIS A 24 -17.31 12.02 0.04
CA HIS A 24 -17.98 10.85 0.61
C HIS A 24 -17.09 10.04 1.56
N GLY A 25 -15.84 10.46 1.76
CA GLY A 25 -14.86 9.76 2.59
C GLY A 25 -14.32 8.48 1.94
N GLN A 26 -14.37 8.38 0.61
CA GLN A 26 -13.69 7.35 -0.17
C GLN A 26 -12.26 7.78 -0.51
N TRP A 27 -11.35 6.80 -0.54
CA TRP A 27 -9.97 7.05 -0.89
C TRP A 27 -9.82 7.28 -2.40
N ILE A 28 -9.15 8.38 -2.74
CA ILE A 28 -8.86 8.81 -4.11
C ILE A 28 -7.38 9.10 -4.29
N LEU A 29 -6.91 8.99 -5.54
CA LEU A 29 -5.61 9.44 -5.98
C LEU A 29 -5.73 10.76 -6.73
N CYS A 30 -4.96 11.75 -6.29
CA CYS A 30 -4.88 13.07 -6.89
C CYS A 30 -3.51 13.22 -7.56
N GLU A 31 -3.48 13.33 -8.89
CA GLU A 31 -2.27 13.71 -9.63
C GLU A 31 -2.19 15.23 -9.82
N THR A 32 -3.36 15.84 -10.06
CA THR A 32 -3.57 17.28 -10.12
C THR A 32 -4.98 17.60 -9.61
N PRO A 33 -5.33 18.87 -9.33
CA PRO A 33 -6.70 19.23 -8.96
C PRO A 33 -7.78 18.82 -9.99
N ALA A 34 -7.40 18.60 -11.25
CA ALA A 34 -8.30 18.17 -12.32
C ALA A 34 -8.24 16.66 -12.62
N ALA A 35 -7.28 15.94 -12.04
CA ALA A 35 -7.04 14.52 -12.29
C ALA A 35 -7.15 13.73 -10.98
N ILE A 36 -8.39 13.35 -10.66
CA ILE A 36 -8.76 12.57 -9.50
C ILE A 36 -9.27 11.20 -9.97
N HIS A 37 -8.75 10.15 -9.35
CA HIS A 37 -9.11 8.77 -9.70
C HIS A 37 -9.45 7.96 -8.45
N PRO A 38 -10.40 7.02 -8.51
CA PRO A 38 -10.53 5.99 -7.49
C PRO A 38 -9.20 5.24 -7.32
N VAL A 39 -8.80 4.96 -6.07
CA VAL A 39 -7.54 4.23 -5.81
C VAL A 39 -7.56 2.85 -6.47
N SER A 40 -8.72 2.21 -6.56
CA SER A 40 -8.92 0.90 -7.22
C SER A 40 -8.41 0.90 -8.66
N ASP A 41 -8.58 2.01 -9.37
CA ASP A 41 -8.30 2.11 -10.81
C ASP A 41 -6.81 2.35 -11.06
N LYS A 42 -6.09 2.86 -10.05
CA LYS A 42 -4.67 3.23 -10.12
C LYS A 42 -3.84 2.61 -9.00
N LEU A 43 -4.14 1.37 -8.61
CA LEU A 43 -3.45 0.68 -7.51
C LEU A 43 -1.93 0.59 -7.69
N MET A 44 -1.44 0.44 -8.93
CA MET A 44 0.01 0.45 -9.22
C MET A 44 0.69 1.78 -8.85
N ALA A 45 -0.02 2.90 -9.00
CA ALA A 45 0.48 4.22 -8.63
C ALA A 45 0.65 4.39 -7.12
N MET A 46 0.05 3.52 -6.31
CA MET A 46 0.22 3.51 -4.85
C MET A 46 1.53 2.87 -4.40
N LEU A 47 2.21 2.05 -5.22
CA LEU A 47 3.40 1.31 -4.79
C LEU A 47 4.48 2.18 -4.12
N PRO A 48 4.79 3.41 -4.60
CA PRO A 48 5.78 4.27 -3.96
C PRO A 48 5.45 4.69 -2.52
N VAL A 49 4.20 4.49 -2.05
CA VAL A 49 3.86 4.69 -0.63
C VAL A 49 4.65 3.77 0.29
N LEU A 50 5.06 2.59 -0.20
CA LEU A 50 5.82 1.60 0.54
C LEU A 50 7.26 2.02 0.80
N GLU A 51 7.75 3.04 0.08
CA GLU A 51 9.08 3.63 0.30
C GLU A 51 9.11 4.58 1.50
N GLN A 52 7.94 4.98 1.99
CA GLN A 52 7.80 5.91 3.12
C GLN A 52 7.75 5.18 4.46
N SER A 53 7.89 5.91 5.56
CA SER A 53 7.79 5.32 6.91
C SER A 53 6.42 4.67 7.16
N TYR A 54 6.42 3.47 7.74
CA TYR A 54 5.19 2.77 8.12
C TYR A 54 4.37 3.56 9.13
N THR A 55 5.03 3.98 10.20
CA THR A 55 4.41 4.74 11.28
C THR A 55 3.78 6.03 10.75
N GLU A 56 4.47 6.74 9.86
CA GLU A 56 3.98 8.03 9.35
C GLU A 56 2.76 7.88 8.45
N VAL A 57 2.79 6.93 7.52
CA VAL A 57 1.64 6.66 6.66
C VAL A 57 0.43 6.20 7.47
N MET A 58 0.62 5.31 8.46
CA MET A 58 -0.49 4.89 9.32
C MET A 58 -1.03 6.04 10.16
N ARG A 59 -0.17 6.90 10.69
CA ARG A 59 -0.57 8.09 11.45
C ARG A 59 -1.43 9.04 10.61
N LEU A 60 -1.07 9.25 9.34
CA LEU A 60 -1.78 10.15 8.44
C LEU A 60 -3.07 9.56 7.87
N THR A 61 -3.15 8.24 7.70
CA THR A 61 -4.28 7.60 7.01
C THR A 61 -5.28 6.91 7.94
N ASN A 62 -4.92 6.68 9.20
CA ASN A 62 -5.83 6.19 10.24
C ASN A 62 -6.62 7.35 10.86
N THR A 63 -7.41 8.03 10.03
CA THR A 63 -8.26 9.16 10.46
C THR A 63 -9.70 8.68 10.70
N PRO A 64 -10.38 9.16 11.76
CA PRO A 64 -11.73 8.72 12.09
C PRO A 64 -12.81 9.16 11.07
N ASP A 65 -12.48 10.08 10.17
CA ASP A 65 -13.40 10.63 9.18
C ASP A 65 -13.60 9.73 7.94
N THR A 66 -12.98 8.54 7.90
CA THR A 66 -12.99 7.68 6.71
C THR A 66 -14.09 6.64 6.80
N ARG A 67 -14.76 6.36 5.67
CA ARG A 67 -15.73 5.24 5.61
C ARG A 67 -15.05 3.87 5.60
N SER A 68 -13.81 3.83 5.13
CA SER A 68 -13.02 2.61 5.00
C SER A 68 -11.53 2.91 5.21
N ALA A 69 -10.77 1.87 5.54
CA ALA A 69 -9.31 1.96 5.50
C ALA A 69 -8.85 2.11 4.04
N PRO A 70 -7.67 2.74 3.79
CA PRO A 70 -7.06 2.67 2.47
C PRO A 70 -6.85 1.20 2.06
N PRO A 71 -6.78 0.88 0.75
CA PRO A 71 -6.65 -0.48 0.25
C PRO A 71 -5.22 -1.03 0.41
N TRP A 72 -4.70 -0.99 1.64
CA TRP A 72 -3.34 -1.40 1.97
C TRP A 72 -3.10 -2.89 1.70
N ASP A 73 -4.10 -3.72 1.95
CA ASP A 73 -4.00 -5.15 1.68
C ASP A 73 -3.80 -5.41 0.17
N GLU A 74 -4.52 -4.68 -0.68
CA GLU A 74 -4.40 -4.76 -2.13
C GLU A 74 -3.04 -4.24 -2.61
N VAL A 75 -2.58 -3.09 -2.09
CA VAL A 75 -1.26 -2.52 -2.43
C VAL A 75 -0.14 -3.48 -2.04
N LEU A 76 -0.20 -4.05 -0.83
CA LEU A 76 0.79 -5.00 -0.35
C LEU A 76 0.76 -6.30 -1.15
N ARG A 77 -0.42 -6.82 -1.50
CA ARG A 77 -0.55 -8.01 -2.36
C ARG A 77 0.06 -7.76 -3.73
N LEU A 78 -0.25 -6.62 -4.36
CA LEU A 78 0.33 -6.21 -5.64
C LEU A 78 1.86 -6.13 -5.56
N ALA A 79 2.39 -5.50 -4.52
CA ALA A 79 3.83 -5.37 -4.31
C ALA A 79 4.52 -6.73 -4.14
N LEU A 80 3.94 -7.64 -3.34
CA LEU A 80 4.44 -8.99 -3.13
C LEU A 80 4.46 -9.83 -4.43
N GLU A 81 3.52 -9.59 -5.34
CA GLU A 81 3.41 -10.30 -6.62
C GLU A 81 4.28 -9.68 -7.73
N TRP A 82 4.93 -8.54 -7.47
CA TRP A 82 5.65 -7.81 -8.51
C TRP A 82 6.87 -8.57 -9.05
N PRO A 83 7.15 -8.60 -10.37
CA PRO A 83 8.17 -9.49 -10.94
C PRO A 83 9.60 -9.34 -10.37
N THR A 84 9.99 -8.14 -9.97
CA THR A 84 11.31 -7.86 -9.38
C THR A 84 11.25 -7.86 -7.85
N ASP A 85 12.37 -8.09 -7.18
CA ASP A 85 12.42 -8.19 -5.71
C ASP A 85 12.28 -6.84 -4.98
N TYR A 86 12.35 -5.71 -5.70
CA TYR A 86 12.24 -4.38 -5.10
C TYR A 86 10.93 -4.16 -4.32
N TRP A 87 9.78 -4.31 -4.97
CA TRP A 87 8.49 -4.09 -4.31
C TRP A 87 8.13 -5.16 -3.28
N PRO A 88 8.40 -6.46 -3.50
CA PRO A 88 8.26 -7.47 -2.47
C PRO A 88 9.07 -7.14 -1.23
N ASP A 89 10.33 -6.68 -1.36
CA ASP A 89 11.14 -6.32 -0.21
C ASP A 89 10.55 -5.13 0.55
N ARG A 90 10.02 -4.11 -0.14
CA ARG A 90 9.29 -2.99 0.50
C ARG A 90 8.01 -3.43 1.21
N ALA A 91 7.28 -4.37 0.62
CA ALA A 91 6.09 -4.93 1.26
C ALA A 91 6.46 -5.74 2.51
N LEU A 92 7.52 -6.55 2.44
CA LEU A 92 8.02 -7.31 3.57
C LEU A 92 8.52 -6.40 4.70
N ASP A 93 9.18 -5.27 4.39
CA ASP A 93 9.56 -4.24 5.38
C ASP A 93 8.32 -3.76 6.15
N ARG A 94 7.19 -3.54 5.45
CA ARG A 94 5.92 -3.11 6.04
C ARG A 94 5.34 -4.12 7.03
N LEU A 95 5.37 -5.39 6.64
CA LEU A 95 4.85 -6.49 7.46
C LEU A 95 5.74 -6.73 8.68
N GLU A 96 7.06 -6.57 8.52
CA GLU A 96 8.00 -6.64 9.63
C GLU A 96 7.85 -5.47 10.61
N ALA A 97 7.44 -4.30 10.12
CA ALA A 97 7.16 -3.11 10.91
C ALA A 97 5.83 -3.15 11.69
N GLY A 98 5.01 -4.20 11.51
CA GLY A 98 3.83 -4.44 12.33
C GLY A 98 2.48 -4.45 11.59
N TYR A 99 2.47 -4.31 10.25
CA TYR A 99 1.23 -4.49 9.50
C TYR A 99 0.74 -5.94 9.57
N SER A 100 -0.57 -6.14 9.62
CA SER A 100 -1.19 -7.46 9.78
C SER A 100 -0.85 -8.41 8.62
N VAL A 101 -0.37 -9.60 8.97
CA VAL A 101 0.09 -10.62 8.00
C VAL A 101 -1.02 -11.58 7.56
N HIS A 102 -2.09 -11.75 8.36
CA HIS A 102 -3.09 -12.81 8.16
C HIS A 102 -3.75 -12.75 6.78
N LYS A 103 -4.11 -11.54 6.32
CA LYS A 103 -4.77 -11.33 5.01
C LYS A 103 -3.84 -11.54 3.81
N LEU A 104 -2.54 -11.69 4.05
CA LEU A 104 -1.51 -11.82 3.02
C LEU A 104 -0.81 -13.20 3.06
N ALA A 105 -1.27 -14.12 3.91
CA ALA A 105 -0.67 -15.45 4.07
C ALA A 105 -0.54 -16.21 2.74
N GLY A 106 -1.56 -16.14 1.86
CA GLY A 106 -1.50 -16.76 0.54
C GLY A 106 -0.39 -16.18 -0.36
N ALA A 107 -0.21 -14.86 -0.35
CA ALA A 107 0.84 -14.19 -1.13
C ALA A 107 2.24 -14.48 -0.57
N LEU A 108 2.39 -14.45 0.76
CA LEU A 108 3.63 -14.81 1.44
C LEU A 108 4.04 -16.27 1.17
N LYS A 109 3.09 -17.19 1.15
CA LYS A 109 3.34 -18.60 0.79
C LYS A 109 3.90 -18.72 -0.62
N ARG A 110 3.27 -18.08 -1.60
CA ARG A 110 3.74 -18.06 -3.00
C ARG A 110 5.16 -17.51 -3.12
N ILE A 111 5.46 -16.38 -2.47
CA ILE A 111 6.83 -15.82 -2.47
C ILE A 111 7.80 -16.82 -1.86
N SER A 112 7.46 -17.41 -0.71
CA SER A 112 8.35 -18.31 0.02
C SER A 112 8.75 -19.56 -0.77
N GLU A 113 7.92 -19.97 -1.72
CA GLU A 113 8.10 -21.17 -2.56
C GLU A 113 8.67 -20.84 -3.94
N SER A 114 8.63 -19.58 -4.38
CA SER A 114 9.02 -19.16 -5.72
C SER A 114 10.53 -19.19 -5.96
N SER A 115 11.01 -20.03 -6.89
CA SER A 115 12.41 -20.10 -7.30
C SER A 115 12.93 -18.83 -8.00
N ALA A 116 12.02 -17.99 -8.51
CA ALA A 116 12.37 -16.72 -9.16
C ALA A 116 12.76 -15.61 -8.15
N ARG A 117 12.54 -15.82 -6.86
CA ARG A 117 12.84 -14.86 -5.79
C ARG A 117 14.20 -15.12 -5.15
N SER A 118 14.86 -14.06 -4.69
CA SER A 118 16.07 -14.20 -3.90
C SER A 118 15.86 -15.08 -2.66
N GLN A 119 16.92 -15.76 -2.21
CA GLN A 119 16.88 -16.54 -0.98
C GLN A 119 16.47 -15.70 0.24
N GLN A 120 16.92 -14.44 0.28
CA GLN A 120 16.59 -13.50 1.34
C GLN A 120 15.08 -13.20 1.38
N THR A 121 14.49 -12.80 0.25
CA THR A 121 13.05 -12.51 0.12
C THR A 121 12.21 -13.74 0.51
N ARG A 122 12.58 -14.93 0.02
CA ARG A 122 11.92 -16.19 0.42
C ARG A 122 11.98 -16.44 1.92
N HIS A 123 13.16 -16.28 2.52
CA HIS A 123 13.36 -16.51 3.95
C HIS A 123 12.53 -15.54 4.80
N ARG A 124 12.51 -14.25 4.45
CA ARG A 124 11.68 -13.23 5.12
C ARG A 124 10.20 -13.59 5.05
N ALA A 125 9.70 -13.98 3.88
CA ALA A 125 8.32 -14.43 3.73
C ALA A 125 7.98 -15.64 4.61
N ARG A 126 8.86 -16.65 4.68
CA ARG A 126 8.68 -17.82 5.59
C ARG A 126 8.61 -17.43 7.06
N ARG A 127 9.45 -16.48 7.48
CA ARG A 127 9.45 -15.98 8.86
C ARG A 127 8.16 -15.26 9.21
N LEU A 128 7.64 -14.44 8.29
CA LEU A 128 6.37 -13.75 8.47
C LEU A 128 5.16 -14.70 8.49
N LEU A 129 5.17 -15.76 7.68
CA LEU A 129 4.11 -16.79 7.70
C LEU A 129 3.93 -17.46 9.05
N ARG A 130 5.01 -17.57 9.85
CA ARG A 130 4.93 -18.13 11.21
C ARG A 130 4.24 -17.21 12.21
N ARG A 131 3.95 -15.96 11.81
CA ARG A 131 3.21 -14.96 12.59
C ARG A 131 1.73 -14.89 12.18
N CYS A 132 1.33 -15.66 11.16
CA CYS A 132 -0.05 -15.76 10.71
C CYS A 132 -0.87 -16.71 11.59
#